data_AF-L0AKJ9-F1
#
_entry.id   AF-L0AKJ9-F1
#
_cell.length_a   1.000
_cell.length_b   1.000
_cell.length_c   1.000
_cell.angle_alpha   90.00
_cell.angle_beta   90.00
_cell.angle_gamma   90.00
#
_symmetry.space_group_name_H-M   'P 1'
#
loop_
_entity.id
_entity.type
_entity.pdbx_description
1 polymer ?
#
loop_
_entity_poly.entity_id
_entity_poly.type
_entity_poly.pdbx_seq_one_letter_code
_entity_poly.pdbx_strand_id
1 'polypeptide(L)'
;MFGLLSSLVASALVVLGVIFVHECGHYAAGRWVVGVPASDIRIVMGDVPQHVALRDGDEWISPEQFDRYEKRYREYDPDYRHLELYVGAGELVQTVGVVSVAAVLLRAGFDGVAASVIVISLLMTGFYLVFDVVTTVYSGHPAGDYSALWAASPPAAVAVLVGFLLPHVGLYLWI
;
A
#
# COMPACT_ATOMS: atom_id res chain seq x y z
N MET A 1 -23.03 -18.69 -15.12
CA MET A 1 -22.88 -18.61 -13.65
C MET A 1 -21.47 -19.01 -13.19
N PHE A 2 -20.93 -20.17 -13.59
CA PHE A 2 -19.54 -20.59 -13.25
C PHE A 2 -18.44 -19.63 -13.76
N GLY A 3 -18.59 -19.04 -14.94
CA GLY A 3 -17.63 -18.04 -15.46
C GLY A 3 -17.59 -16.73 -14.67
N LEU A 4 -18.74 -16.27 -14.17
CA LEU A 4 -18.80 -15.04 -13.37
C LEU A 4 -18.14 -15.24 -12.00
N LEU A 5 -18.45 -16.36 -11.33
CA LEU A 5 -17.88 -16.67 -10.01
C LEU A 5 -16.36 -16.82 -10.08
N SER A 6 -15.84 -17.52 -11.09
CA SER A 6 -14.39 -17.67 -11.27
C SER A 6 -13.69 -16.34 -11.54
N SER A 7 -14.28 -15.45 -12.36
CA SER A 7 -13.75 -14.10 -12.56
C SER A 7 -13.76 -13.27 -11.29
N LEU A 8 -14.83 -13.33 -10.48
CA LEU A 8 -14.90 -12.61 -9.21
C LEU A 8 -13.85 -13.10 -8.21
N VAL A 9 -13.67 -14.42 -8.10
CA VAL A 9 -12.64 -15.01 -7.25
C VAL A 9 -11.25 -14.61 -7.73
N ALA A 10 -10.98 -14.67 -9.04
CA ALA A 10 -9.69 -14.25 -9.59
C ALA A 10 -9.40 -12.78 -9.31
N SER A 11 -10.36 -11.88 -9.52
CA SER A 11 -10.20 -10.45 -9.21
C SER A 11 -9.99 -10.21 -7.72
N ALA A 12 -10.72 -10.90 -6.85
CA ALA A 12 -10.54 -10.79 -5.40
C ALA A 12 -9.13 -11.24 -4.97
N LEU A 13 -8.62 -12.34 -5.55
CA LEU A 13 -7.25 -12.80 -5.30
C LEU A 13 -6.21 -11.79 -5.78
N VAL A 14 -6.43 -11.16 -6.94
CA VAL A 14 -5.53 -10.09 -7.42
C VAL A 14 -5.56 -8.92 -6.44
N VAL A 15 -6.73 -8.43 -6.03
CA VAL A 15 -6.87 -7.33 -5.06
C VAL A 15 -6.13 -7.65 -3.77
N LEU A 16 -6.39 -8.82 -3.16
CA LEU A 16 -5.70 -9.23 -1.94
C LEU A 16 -4.20 -9.37 -2.13
N GLY A 17 -3.76 -9.84 -3.31
CA GLY A 17 -2.35 -9.93 -3.67
C GLY A 17 -1.69 -8.56 -3.77
N VAL A 18 -2.34 -7.58 -4.41
CA VAL A 18 -1.83 -6.21 -4.52
C VAL A 18 -1.73 -5.58 -3.13
N ILE A 19 -2.79 -5.68 -2.31
CA ILE A 19 -2.79 -5.19 -0.92
C ILE A 19 -1.67 -5.86 -0.11
N PHE A 20 -1.51 -7.17 -0.19
CA PHE A 20 -0.45 -7.85 0.54
C PHE A 20 0.96 -7.37 0.15
N VAL A 21 1.20 -7.17 -1.15
CA VAL A 21 2.49 -6.63 -1.64
C VAL A 21 2.69 -5.19 -1.16
N HIS A 22 1.63 -4.39 -1.13
CA HIS A 22 1.64 -3.05 -0.57
C HIS A 22 2.06 -3.07 0.92
N GLU A 23 1.39 -3.88 1.74
CA GLU A 23 1.74 -4.00 3.17
C GLU A 23 3.16 -4.54 3.40
N CYS A 24 3.68 -5.38 2.49
CA CYS A 24 5.09 -5.79 2.52
C CYS A 24 6.04 -4.60 2.40
N GLY A 25 5.66 -3.55 1.68
CA GLY A 25 6.45 -2.32 1.56
C GLY A 25 6.59 -1.59 2.89
N HIS A 26 5.49 -1.31 3.57
CA HIS A 26 5.53 -0.73 4.92
C HIS A 26 6.27 -1.62 5.90
N TYR A 27 6.01 -2.92 5.88
CA TYR A 27 6.68 -3.87 6.76
C TYR A 27 8.20 -3.85 6.53
N ALA A 28 8.64 -3.90 5.27
CA ALA A 28 10.04 -3.84 4.89
C ALA A 28 10.71 -2.53 5.35
N ALA A 29 10.08 -1.38 5.09
CA ALA A 29 10.59 -0.10 5.52
C ALA A 29 10.62 0.02 7.06
N GLY A 30 9.57 -0.43 7.74
CA GLY A 30 9.49 -0.48 9.20
C GLY A 30 10.60 -1.32 9.80
N ARG A 31 10.86 -2.51 9.25
CA ARG A 31 11.90 -3.43 9.75
C ARG A 31 13.31 -2.95 9.47
N TRP A 32 13.59 -2.51 8.24
CA TRP A 32 14.96 -2.36 7.74
C TRP A 32 15.43 -0.91 7.64
N VAL A 33 14.51 0.05 7.56
CA VAL A 33 14.83 1.49 7.51
C VAL A 33 14.58 2.12 8.88
N VAL A 34 13.35 1.98 9.40
CA VAL A 34 12.95 2.55 10.70
C VAL A 34 13.58 1.77 11.86
N GLY A 35 13.80 0.46 11.68
CA GLY A 35 14.44 -0.39 12.69
C GLY A 35 13.48 -0.99 13.72
N VAL A 36 12.18 -1.01 13.45
CA VAL A 36 11.17 -1.64 14.32
C VAL A 36 11.45 -3.14 14.42
N PRO A 37 11.65 -3.75 15.61
CA PRO A 37 11.91 -5.19 15.77
C PRO A 37 10.83 -6.09 15.16
N ALA A 38 11.18 -7.32 14.74
CA ALA A 38 10.23 -8.24 14.11
C ALA A 38 9.10 -8.68 15.05
N SER A 39 9.37 -8.67 16.37
CA SER A 39 8.39 -8.92 17.42
C SER A 39 7.36 -7.81 17.54
N ASP A 40 7.67 -6.63 16.99
CA ASP A 40 6.97 -5.38 17.29
C ASP A 40 6.24 -4.80 16.06
N ILE A 41 6.25 -5.52 14.94
CA ILE A 41 5.59 -5.14 13.69
C ILE A 41 5.03 -6.38 12.99
N ARG A 42 3.84 -6.29 12.42
CA ARG A 42 3.24 -7.37 11.64
C ARG A 42 2.30 -6.85 10.56
N ILE A 43 2.16 -7.62 9.49
CA ILE A 43 1.10 -7.41 8.50
C ILE A 43 -0.19 -8.06 9.01
N VAL A 44 -1.29 -7.32 8.95
CA VAL A 44 -2.62 -7.77 9.37
C VAL A 44 -3.53 -7.79 8.14
N MET A 45 -3.77 -9.00 7.61
CA MET A 45 -4.65 -9.21 6.44
C MET A 45 -6.09 -9.56 6.81
N GLY A 46 -6.34 -9.90 8.09
CA GLY A 46 -7.65 -10.35 8.57
C GLY A 46 -8.64 -9.22 8.90
N ASP A 47 -8.13 -8.00 9.01
CA ASP A 47 -8.91 -6.80 9.33
C ASP A 47 -9.11 -5.95 8.07
N VAL A 48 -10.09 -5.05 8.10
CA VAL A 48 -10.36 -4.09 7.02
C VAL A 48 -10.37 -2.68 7.62
N PRO A 49 -9.52 -1.76 7.13
CA PRO A 49 -8.52 -1.96 6.08
C PRO A 49 -7.38 -2.88 6.54
N GLN A 50 -6.79 -3.62 5.61
CA GLN A 50 -5.53 -4.33 5.85
C GLN A 50 -4.43 -3.31 6.11
N HIS A 51 -3.48 -3.65 6.98
CA HIS A 51 -2.49 -2.71 7.44
C HIS A 51 -1.28 -3.40 8.07
N VAL A 52 -0.20 -2.64 8.25
CA VAL A 52 0.88 -2.96 9.18
C VAL A 52 0.54 -2.44 10.58
N ALA A 53 0.57 -3.34 11.56
CA ALA A 53 0.33 -3.02 12.96
C ALA A 53 1.63 -2.98 13.77
N LEU A 54 1.68 -2.09 14.76
CA LEU A 54 2.78 -2.00 15.73
C LEU A 54 2.38 -2.60 17.07
N ARG A 55 3.33 -3.25 17.77
CA ARG A 55 3.10 -3.82 19.11
C ARG A 55 3.22 -2.74 20.17
N ASP A 56 2.25 -2.63 21.06
CA ASP A 56 2.29 -1.78 22.26
C ASP A 56 1.87 -2.59 23.48
N GLY A 57 2.86 -2.96 24.30
CA GLY A 57 2.70 -3.94 25.37
C GLY A 57 2.15 -5.26 24.85
N ASP A 58 0.94 -5.61 25.28
CA ASP A 58 0.26 -6.85 24.89
C ASP A 58 -0.67 -6.71 23.68
N GLU A 59 -0.84 -5.49 23.16
CA GLU A 59 -1.77 -5.15 22.09
C GLU A 59 -1.07 -4.89 20.76
N TRP A 60 -1.84 -5.03 19.68
CA TRP A 60 -1.44 -4.61 18.34
C TRP A 60 -2.26 -3.40 17.94
N ILE A 61 -1.58 -2.32 17.58
CA ILE A 61 -2.20 -1.04 17.22
C ILE A 61 -2.25 -0.93 15.70
N SER A 62 -3.44 -0.61 15.18
CA SER A 62 -3.67 -0.29 13.78
C SER A 62 -3.43 1.20 13.50
N PRO A 63 -3.09 1.60 12.26
CA PRO A 63 -2.97 3.02 11.88
C PRO A 63 -4.24 3.84 12.14
N GLU A 64 -5.42 3.21 12.15
CA GLU A 64 -6.69 3.86 12.50
C GLU A 64 -6.71 4.40 13.93
N GLN A 65 -5.92 3.82 14.84
CA GLN A 65 -5.71 4.35 16.19
C GLN A 65 -4.61 5.43 16.15
N PHE A 66 -4.82 6.48 15.35
CA PHE A 66 -3.82 7.46 14.92
C PHE A 66 -2.87 7.91 16.05
N ASP A 67 -3.40 8.48 17.14
CA ASP A 67 -2.58 9.01 18.24
C ASP A 67 -1.69 7.93 18.89
N ARG A 68 -2.23 6.72 19.08
CA ARG A 68 -1.47 5.60 19.68
C ARG A 68 -0.42 5.09 18.70
N TYR A 69 -0.78 4.97 17.43
CA TYR A 69 0.09 4.48 16.38
C TYR A 69 1.26 5.44 16.14
N GLU A 70 0.98 6.73 15.99
CA GLU A 70 1.97 7.80 15.86
C GLU A 70 2.93 7.78 17.05
N LYS A 71 2.40 7.79 18.27
CA LYS A 71 3.21 7.76 19.49
C LYS A 71 4.14 6.54 19.50
N ARG A 72 3.64 5.36 19.12
CA ARG A 72 4.45 4.15 19.10
C ARG A 72 5.49 4.16 17.98
N TYR A 73 5.16 4.66 16.80
CA TYR A 73 6.11 4.84 15.71
C TYR A 73 7.28 5.75 16.11
N ARG A 74 6.99 6.87 16.80
CA ARG A 74 8.01 7.82 17.28
C ARG A 74 9.04 7.23 18.23
N GLU A 75 8.74 6.14 18.91
CA GLU A 75 9.73 5.47 19.77
C GLU A 75 10.89 4.88 18.95
N TYR A 76 10.65 4.59 17.66
CA TYR A 76 11.65 4.10 16.72
C TYR A 76 12.23 5.19 15.82
N ASP A 77 11.42 6.19 15.45
CA ASP A 77 11.85 7.34 14.63
C ASP A 77 11.42 8.67 15.27
N PRO A 78 12.12 9.13 16.34
CA PRO A 78 11.67 10.28 17.14
C PRO A 78 11.61 11.61 16.38
N ASP A 79 12.43 11.73 15.34
CA ASP A 79 12.60 12.92 14.50
C ASP A 79 11.85 12.78 13.16
N TYR A 80 11.11 11.70 12.93
CA TYR A 80 10.41 11.40 11.68
C TYR A 80 11.31 11.38 10.42
N ARG A 81 12.59 11.02 10.57
CA ARG A 81 13.55 11.01 9.47
C ARG A 81 13.23 9.99 8.39
N HIS A 82 12.50 8.94 8.76
CA HIS A 82 12.18 7.82 7.89
C HIS A 82 10.69 7.76 7.55
N LEU A 83 9.88 8.70 8.04
CA LEU A 83 8.44 8.71 7.86
C LEU A 83 8.04 8.71 6.38
N GLU A 84 8.64 9.55 5.55
CA GLU A 84 8.34 9.61 4.11
C GLU A 84 8.55 8.26 3.42
N LEU A 85 9.67 7.58 3.73
CA LEU A 85 9.97 6.29 3.15
C LEU A 85 9.09 5.19 3.74
N TYR A 86 8.81 5.23 5.04
CA TYR A 86 7.93 4.26 5.70
C TYR A 86 6.52 4.26 5.09
N VAL A 87 5.93 5.45 4.93
CA VAL A 87 4.61 5.61 4.34
C VAL A 87 4.65 5.40 2.82
N GLY A 88 5.64 5.94 2.11
CA GLY A 88 5.73 5.77 0.66
C GLY A 88 6.12 4.36 0.19
N ALA A 89 6.70 3.53 1.07
CA ALA A 89 7.19 2.22 0.68
C ALA A 89 6.08 1.25 0.24
N GLY A 90 4.87 1.38 0.77
CA GLY A 90 3.74 0.53 0.37
C GLY A 90 3.50 0.62 -1.13
N GLU A 91 3.30 1.83 -1.63
CA GLU A 91 3.05 2.10 -3.03
C GLU A 91 4.25 1.80 -3.95
N LEU A 92 5.47 2.10 -3.49
CA LEU A 92 6.68 1.81 -4.27
C LEU A 92 6.89 0.31 -4.47
N VAL A 93 6.69 -0.48 -3.41
CA VAL A 93 6.81 -1.95 -3.48
C VAL A 93 5.65 -2.56 -4.25
N GLN A 94 4.42 -2.04 -4.09
CA GLN A 94 3.28 -2.39 -4.94
C GLN A 94 3.61 -2.19 -6.42
N THR A 95 4.20 -1.05 -6.77
CA THR A 95 4.59 -0.73 -8.15
C THR A 95 5.57 -1.75 -8.70
N VAL A 96 6.64 -2.06 -7.98
CA VAL A 96 7.62 -3.06 -8.41
C VAL A 96 6.96 -4.43 -8.55
N GLY A 97 6.14 -4.85 -7.59
CA GLY A 97 5.48 -6.16 -7.60
C GLY A 97 4.50 -6.31 -8.76
N VAL A 98 3.58 -5.35 -8.94
CA VAL A 98 2.55 -5.37 -9.98
C VAL A 98 3.17 -5.35 -11.38
N VAL A 99 4.12 -4.43 -11.63
CA VAL A 99 4.80 -4.33 -12.93
C VAL A 99 5.59 -5.61 -13.24
N SER A 100 6.28 -6.18 -12.25
CA SER A 100 7.04 -7.42 -12.43
C SER A 100 6.12 -8.61 -12.76
N VAL A 101 5.01 -8.76 -12.03
CA VAL A 101 4.02 -9.82 -12.28
C VAL A 101 3.41 -9.66 -13.67
N ALA A 102 3.00 -8.44 -14.04
CA ALA A 102 2.44 -8.18 -15.36
C ALA A 102 3.45 -8.48 -16.48
N ALA A 103 4.72 -8.10 -16.32
CA ALA A 103 5.77 -8.41 -17.29
C ALA A 103 5.99 -9.93 -17.46
N VAL A 104 5.95 -10.70 -16.36
CA VAL A 104 6.02 -12.17 -16.41
C VAL A 104 4.83 -12.76 -17.15
N LEU A 105 3.61 -12.27 -16.88
CA LEU A 105 2.39 -12.72 -17.54
C LEU A 105 2.42 -12.45 -19.05
N LEU A 106 2.90 -11.27 -19.46
CA LEU A 106 3.07 -10.92 -20.89
C LEU A 106 4.06 -11.86 -21.58
N ARG A 107 5.17 -12.18 -20.92
CA ARG A 107 6.14 -13.15 -21.46
C ARG A 107 5.59 -14.55 -21.60
N ALA A 108 4.61 -14.91 -20.78
CA ALA A 108 3.91 -16.19 -20.84
C ALA A 108 2.69 -16.18 -21.80
N GLY A 109 2.40 -15.05 -22.47
CA GLY A 109 1.29 -14.91 -23.42
C GLY A 109 -0.08 -14.72 -22.77
N PHE A 110 -0.13 -14.27 -21.51
CA PHE A 110 -1.36 -13.99 -20.77
C PHE A 110 -1.71 -12.49 -20.76
N ASP A 111 -1.74 -11.86 -21.93
CA ASP A 111 -1.84 -10.41 -22.10
C ASP A 111 -3.07 -9.82 -21.41
N GLY A 112 -4.23 -10.46 -21.57
CA GLY A 112 -5.48 -10.02 -20.93
C GLY A 112 -5.44 -10.08 -19.39
N VAL A 113 -4.72 -11.06 -18.83
CA VAL A 113 -4.53 -11.18 -17.37
C VAL A 113 -3.56 -10.11 -16.89
N ALA A 114 -2.47 -9.88 -17.62
CA ALA A 114 -1.51 -8.81 -17.31
C ALA A 114 -2.19 -7.44 -17.30
N ALA A 115 -2.99 -7.13 -18.32
CA ALA A 115 -3.76 -5.90 -18.40
C ALA A 115 -4.75 -5.78 -17.22
N SER A 116 -5.44 -6.86 -16.87
CA SER A 116 -6.38 -6.88 -15.73
C SER A 116 -5.69 -6.58 -14.41
N VAL A 117 -4.50 -7.16 -14.16
CA VAL A 117 -3.72 -6.92 -12.94
C VAL A 117 -3.34 -5.43 -12.82
N ILE A 118 -2.88 -4.81 -13.92
CA ILE A 118 -2.54 -3.38 -13.93
C ILE A 118 -3.78 -2.52 -13.70
N VAL A 119 -4.88 -2.80 -14.40
CA VAL A 119 -6.14 -2.05 -14.26
C VAL A 119 -6.70 -2.17 -12.84
N ILE A 120 -6.67 -3.36 -12.24
CA ILE A 120 -7.10 -3.56 -10.86
C ILE A 120 -6.22 -2.73 -9.91
N SER A 121 -4.90 -2.75 -10.07
CA SER A 121 -3.98 -1.92 -9.26
C SER A 121 -4.29 -0.42 -9.38
N LEU A 122 -4.51 0.08 -10.60
CA LEU A 122 -4.86 1.48 -10.86
C LEU A 122 -6.20 1.88 -10.22
N LEU A 123 -7.25 1.07 -10.42
CA LEU A 123 -8.59 1.32 -9.88
C LEU A 123 -8.60 1.25 -8.36
N MET A 124 -7.91 0.27 -7.79
CA MET A 124 -7.78 0.11 -6.34
C MET A 124 -7.09 1.34 -5.74
N THR A 125 -5.91 1.70 -6.26
CA THR A 125 -5.17 2.88 -5.77
C THR A 125 -5.99 4.16 -5.91
N GLY A 126 -6.69 4.35 -7.04
CA GLY A 126 -7.59 5.49 -7.22
C GLY A 126 -8.73 5.51 -6.20
N PHE A 127 -9.34 4.36 -5.91
CA PHE A 127 -10.38 4.23 -4.88
C PHE A 127 -9.82 4.55 -3.49
N TYR A 128 -8.68 3.97 -3.12
CA TYR A 128 -8.02 4.22 -1.83
C TYR A 128 -7.59 5.67 -1.66
N LEU A 129 -7.08 6.33 -2.71
CA LEU A 129 -6.75 7.74 -2.69
C LEU A 129 -7.97 8.63 -2.43
N VAL A 130 -9.11 8.33 -3.09
CA VAL A 130 -10.37 9.06 -2.83
C VAL A 130 -10.84 8.81 -1.40
N PHE A 131 -10.81 7.56 -0.94
CA PHE A 131 -11.19 7.20 0.42
C PHE A 131 -10.30 7.88 1.47
N ASP A 132 -8.99 7.89 1.24
CA ASP A 132 -7.99 8.55 2.08
C ASP A 132 -8.29 10.04 2.21
N VAL A 133 -8.45 10.75 1.09
CA VAL A 133 -8.76 12.20 1.10
C VAL A 133 -10.08 12.47 1.83
N VAL A 134 -11.15 11.73 1.53
CA VAL A 134 -12.46 11.93 2.16
C VAL A 134 -12.39 11.69 3.67
N THR A 135 -11.76 10.60 4.08
CA THR A 135 -11.65 10.21 5.49
C THR A 135 -10.74 11.16 6.25
N THR A 136 -9.65 11.63 5.64
CA THR A 136 -8.77 12.65 6.22
C THR A 136 -9.49 13.97 6.46
N VAL A 137 -10.28 14.44 5.48
CA VAL A 137 -11.07 15.67 5.63
C VAL A 137 -12.12 15.53 6.73
N TYR A 138 -12.75 14.36 6.85
CA TYR A 138 -13.78 14.10 7.85
C TYR A 138 -13.21 13.96 9.28
N SER A 139 -12.09 13.23 9.43
CA SER A 139 -11.48 12.92 10.72
C SER A 139 -10.56 14.02 11.26
N GLY A 140 -10.03 14.88 10.38
CA GLY A 140 -9.11 15.95 10.74
C GLY A 140 -7.65 15.49 10.95
N HIS A 141 -7.36 14.21 10.70
CA HIS A 141 -6.00 13.65 10.72
C HIS A 141 -5.78 12.77 9.48
N PRO A 142 -4.52 12.51 9.08
CA PRO A 142 -4.23 11.58 7.99
C PRO A 142 -4.89 10.22 8.21
N ALA A 143 -5.58 9.71 7.19
CA ALA A 143 -6.31 8.44 7.24
C ALA A 143 -5.69 7.34 6.37
N GLY A 144 -4.71 7.70 5.53
CA GLY A 144 -4.04 6.78 4.61
C GLY A 144 -2.69 7.33 4.16
N ASP A 145 -2.05 6.61 3.25
CA ASP A 145 -0.66 6.89 2.90
C ASP A 145 -0.45 8.24 2.21
N TYR A 146 -1.33 8.60 1.28
CA TYR A 146 -1.17 9.81 0.51
C TYR A 146 -1.44 11.05 1.37
N SER A 147 -2.43 11.01 2.26
CA SER A 147 -2.64 12.10 3.23
C SER A 147 -1.49 12.18 4.25
N ALA A 148 -0.96 11.06 4.72
CA ALA A 148 0.17 11.04 5.64
C ALA A 148 1.45 11.57 4.97
N LEU A 149 1.74 11.14 3.74
CA LEU A 149 2.80 11.70 2.92
C LEU A 149 2.60 13.18 2.64
N TRP A 150 1.38 13.61 2.33
CA TRP A 150 1.10 15.02 2.04
C TRP A 150 1.29 15.89 3.28
N ALA A 151 0.89 15.41 4.45
CA ALA A 151 1.10 16.11 5.72
C ALA A 151 2.59 16.20 6.09
N ALA A 152 3.37 15.15 5.81
CA ALA A 152 4.81 15.12 6.06
C ALA A 152 5.61 15.94 5.03
N SER A 153 5.34 15.70 3.74
CA SER A 153 6.11 16.22 2.59
C SER A 153 5.29 16.10 1.29
N PRO A 154 4.59 17.16 0.87
CA PRO A 154 3.86 17.17 -0.40
C PRO A 154 4.68 16.76 -1.63
N PRO A 155 5.97 17.15 -1.77
CA PRO A 155 6.80 16.66 -2.86
C PRO A 155 6.97 15.14 -2.86
N ALA A 156 7.10 14.50 -1.69
CA ALA A 156 7.20 13.05 -1.58
C ALA A 156 5.89 12.37 -2.02
N ALA A 157 4.73 12.90 -1.60
CA ALA A 157 3.42 12.40 -2.04
C ALA A 157 3.28 12.44 -3.57
N VAL A 158 3.67 13.56 -4.20
CA VAL A 158 3.68 13.70 -5.66
C VAL A 158 4.65 12.73 -6.31
N ALA A 159 5.87 12.58 -5.76
CA ALA A 159 6.88 11.68 -6.31
C ALA A 159 6.43 10.22 -6.26
N VAL A 160 5.82 9.77 -5.16
CA VAL A 160 5.26 8.42 -5.00
C VAL A 160 4.12 8.20 -6.00
N LEU A 161 3.19 9.16 -6.12
CA LEU A 161 2.07 9.06 -7.07
C LEU A 161 2.57 8.96 -8.52
N VAL A 162 3.54 9.79 -8.91
CA VAL A 162 4.14 9.76 -10.25
C VAL A 162 4.91 8.45 -10.46
N GLY A 163 5.66 8.00 -9.45
CA GLY A 163 6.38 6.74 -9.45
C GLY A 163 5.46 5.53 -9.59
N PHE A 164 4.23 5.60 -9.09
CA PHE A 164 3.19 4.61 -9.30
C PHE A 164 2.55 4.73 -10.70
N LEU A 165 2.09 5.92 -11.09
CA LEU A 165 1.32 6.10 -12.32
C LEU A 165 2.13 5.82 -13.59
N LEU A 166 3.38 6.30 -13.66
CA LEU A 166 4.17 6.20 -14.90
C LEU A 166 4.43 4.74 -15.33
N PRO A 167 4.89 3.83 -14.45
CA PRO A 167 5.08 2.43 -14.82
C PRO A 167 3.77 1.71 -15.14
N HIS A 168 2.69 1.95 -14.36
CA HIS A 168 1.41 1.27 -14.58
C HIS A 168 0.75 1.72 -15.88
N VAL A 169 0.60 3.01 -16.10
CA VAL A 169 0.00 3.56 -17.32
C VAL A 169 0.89 3.25 -18.53
N GLY A 170 2.20 3.41 -18.40
CA GLY A 170 3.15 3.11 -19.47
C GLY A 170 3.10 1.64 -19.90
N LEU A 171 3.07 0.71 -18.94
CA LEU A 171 2.95 -0.71 -19.26
C LEU A 171 1.57 -1.04 -19.82
N TYR A 172 0.48 -0.51 -19.26
CA TYR A 172 -0.87 -0.74 -19.77
C TYR A 172 -1.03 -0.29 -21.24
N LEU A 173 -0.48 0.86 -21.61
CA LEU A 173 -0.52 1.36 -22.99
C LEU A 173 0.36 0.57 -23.96
N TRP A 174 1.27 -0.27 -23.44
CA TRP A 174 2.14 -1.12 -24.26
C TRP A 174 1.52 -2.48 -24.58
N ILE A 175 0.59 -2.96 -23.74
CA ILE A 175 -0.17 -4.21 -23.93
C ILE A 175 -1.25 -4.02 -24.99
#